data_AF-A0A7Y2EDN5-F1
#
_entry.id   AF-A0A7Y2EDN5-F1
#
_cell.length_a   1.000
_cell.length_b   1.000
_cell.length_c   1.000
_cell.angle_alpha   90.00
_cell.angle_beta   90.00
_cell.angle_gamma   90.00
#
_symmetry.space_group_name_H-M   'P 1'
#
loop_
_entity.id
_entity.type
_entity.pdbx_description
1 polymer ?
#
loop_
_entity_poly.entity_id
_entity_poly.type
_entity_poly.pdbx_seq_one_letter_code
_entity_poly.pdbx_strand_id
1 'polypeptide(L)'
;MILKKLIHRPDRKVHPLIGLLLFSISVILMVITGPFGFLYGIFHSLFHKGIKGLGEYLLQVAISIDQLGNVLMQHLLNVLWMRRGGYPFGNRDETISSALGRNKELSRLTVFGRAIDRLLDLIDPNHSLNSIDYYIEPSPGTVDRLVWIHIRQGKLLTLKFKEHEELDLPGGRRIPSRSDAANLKNLLELELGVEPVMNSLTYFHTFEDSAEKVSSGTTLRQTCYTADYKGDIQPHPSVQSVIWLGKEELEKLSVSGRVIGHFLVSQGLLT
;
A
#
# COMPACT_ATOMS: atom_id res chain seq x y z
N MET A 1 22.93 1.88 -1.93
CA MET A 1 22.12 2.93 -1.26
C MET A 1 21.35 3.72 -2.31
N ILE A 2 20.08 3.39 -2.53
CA ILE A 2 19.15 4.21 -3.32
C ILE A 2 17.98 4.52 -2.40
N LEU A 3 17.90 5.79 -1.98
CA LEU A 3 16.70 6.37 -1.41
C LEU A 3 15.63 6.43 -2.51
N LYS A 4 14.79 5.39 -2.64
CA LYS A 4 13.47 5.61 -3.23
C LYS A 4 12.61 6.29 -2.18
N LYS A 5 12.73 7.62 -2.09
CA LYS A 5 11.58 8.45 -1.69
C LYS A 5 10.42 7.99 -2.57
N LEU A 6 9.20 7.92 -2.04
CA LEU A 6 7.94 7.81 -2.79
C LEU A 6 7.68 9.08 -3.65
N ILE A 7 8.70 9.50 -4.37
CA ILE A 7 8.64 10.44 -5.47
C ILE A 7 9.22 9.59 -6.60
N HIS A 8 8.35 8.95 -7.37
CA HIS A 8 8.77 8.35 -8.63
C HIS A 8 9.20 9.49 -9.55
N ARG A 9 10.46 9.93 -9.39
CA ARG A 9 11.11 10.78 -10.37
C ARG A 9 11.30 9.90 -11.60
N PRO A 10 10.95 10.36 -12.81
CA PRO A 10 11.18 9.57 -14.00
C PRO A 10 12.66 9.16 -14.04
N ASP A 11 12.93 7.86 -14.06
CA ASP A 11 14.28 7.28 -14.07
C ASP A 11 15.08 7.68 -15.34
N ARG A 12 14.43 8.33 -16.31
CA ARG A 12 15.05 8.95 -17.48
C ARG A 12 14.86 10.46 -17.46
N LYS A 13 15.92 11.21 -17.80
CA LYS A 13 15.81 12.62 -18.19
C LYS A 13 14.91 12.69 -19.43
N VAL A 14 13.63 12.97 -19.23
CA VAL A 14 12.68 13.13 -20.33
C VAL A 14 12.95 14.50 -20.96
N HIS A 15 13.20 14.53 -22.26
CA HIS A 15 13.30 15.79 -22.97
C HIS A 15 11.96 16.55 -22.81
N PRO A 16 11.95 17.84 -22.44
CA PRO A 16 10.71 18.55 -22.10
C PRO A 16 9.66 18.50 -23.21
N LEU A 17 10.09 18.51 -24.47
CA LEU A 17 9.23 18.36 -25.64
C LEU A 17 8.53 17.00 -25.72
N ILE A 18 9.18 15.92 -25.27
CA ILE A 18 8.57 14.58 -25.24
C ILE A 18 7.43 14.55 -24.22
N GLY A 19 7.62 15.18 -23.05
CA GLY A 19 6.58 15.27 -22.03
C GLY A 19 5.35 16.04 -22.53
N LEU A 20 5.57 17.19 -23.17
CA LEU A 20 4.49 17.99 -23.76
C LEU A 20 3.75 17.22 -24.87
N LEU A 21 4.49 16.51 -25.72
CA LEU A 21 3.94 15.72 -26.81
C LEU A 21 3.07 14.57 -26.26
N LEU A 22 3.61 13.77 -25.33
CA LEU A 22 2.87 12.67 -24.71
C LEU A 22 1.62 13.17 -24.01
N PHE A 23 1.71 14.27 -23.25
CA PHE A 23 0.54 14.89 -22.62
C PHE A 23 -0.53 15.28 -23.65
N SER A 24 -0.13 15.95 -24.73
CA SER A 24 -1.04 16.39 -25.79
C SER A 24 -1.73 15.21 -26.46
N ILE A 25 -0.96 14.17 -26.79
CA ILE A 25 -1.48 12.93 -27.39
C ILE A 25 -2.46 12.23 -26.42
N SER A 26 -2.11 12.10 -25.14
CA SER A 26 -2.96 11.45 -24.14
C SER A 26 -4.29 12.18 -23.97
N VAL A 27 -4.29 13.52 -23.96
CA VAL A 27 -5.53 14.31 -23.88
C VAL A 27 -6.40 14.11 -25.12
N ILE A 28 -5.81 14.21 -26.32
CA ILE A 28 -6.55 14.01 -27.58
C ILE A 28 -7.15 12.60 -27.63
N LEU A 29 -6.35 11.58 -27.27
CA LEU A 29 -6.81 10.20 -27.23
C LEU A 29 -7.96 10.03 -26.23
N MET A 30 -7.83 10.55 -25.01
CA MET A 30 -8.87 10.47 -23.99
C MET A 30 -10.18 11.12 -24.45
N VAL A 31 -10.13 12.28 -25.10
CA VAL A 31 -11.33 12.97 -25.60
C VAL A 31 -12.01 12.17 -26.71
N ILE A 32 -11.23 11.56 -27.60
CA ILE A 32 -11.76 10.82 -28.75
C ILE A 32 -12.25 9.43 -28.32
N THR A 33 -11.44 8.64 -27.62
CA THR A 33 -11.72 7.23 -27.33
C THR A 33 -12.37 7.00 -25.97
N GLY A 34 -12.16 7.91 -25.01
CA GLY A 34 -12.68 7.81 -23.64
C GLY A 34 -14.20 7.63 -23.57
N PRO A 35 -15.01 8.44 -24.29
CA PRO A 35 -16.47 8.27 -24.28
C PRO A 35 -16.92 6.88 -24.76
N PHE A 36 -16.30 6.35 -25.82
CA PHE A 36 -16.64 5.02 -26.34
C PHE A 36 -16.21 3.91 -25.36
N GLY A 37 -15.02 4.01 -24.79
CA GLY A 37 -14.53 3.07 -23.79
C GLY A 37 -15.40 3.06 -22.53
N PHE A 38 -15.83 4.24 -22.07
CA PHE A 38 -16.71 4.39 -20.91
C PHE A 38 -18.09 3.78 -21.16
N LEU A 39 -18.72 4.09 -22.29
CA LEU A 39 -20.00 3.50 -22.67
C LEU A 39 -19.92 1.98 -22.76
N TYR A 40 -18.89 1.46 -23.44
CA TYR A 40 -18.66 0.01 -23.51
C TYR A 40 -18.47 -0.60 -22.11
N GLY A 41 -17.67 0.04 -21.25
CA GLY A 41 -17.41 -0.41 -19.88
C GLY A 41 -18.67 -0.49 -19.01
N ILE A 42 -19.59 0.48 -19.13
CA ILE A 42 -20.89 0.46 -18.45
C ILE A 42 -21.68 -0.78 -18.88
N PHE A 43 -21.90 -0.96 -20.20
CA PHE A 43 -22.70 -2.06 -20.71
C PHE A 43 -22.05 -3.40 -20.37
N HIS A 44 -20.75 -3.54 -20.60
CA HIS A 44 -20.00 -4.76 -20.31
C HIS A 44 -20.13 -5.14 -18.83
N SER A 45 -19.92 -4.20 -17.91
CA SER A 45 -19.98 -4.47 -16.47
C SER A 45 -21.40 -4.81 -16.01
N LEU A 46 -22.41 -4.13 -16.58
CA LEU A 46 -23.81 -4.39 -16.31
C LEU A 46 -24.26 -5.77 -16.80
N PHE A 47 -23.86 -6.19 -18.01
CA PHE A 47 -24.25 -7.48 -18.58
C PHE A 47 -23.57 -8.68 -17.90
N HIS A 48 -22.33 -8.54 -17.42
CA HIS A 48 -21.59 -9.67 -16.82
C HIS A 48 -21.81 -9.81 -15.30
N LYS A 49 -21.97 -8.70 -14.59
CA LYS A 49 -22.00 -8.67 -13.11
C LYS A 49 -23.16 -7.83 -12.54
N GLY A 50 -24.10 -7.38 -13.38
CA GLY A 50 -25.27 -6.59 -12.95
C GLY A 50 -24.90 -5.24 -12.31
N ILE A 51 -25.77 -4.76 -11.43
CA ILE A 51 -25.62 -3.47 -10.74
C ILE A 51 -24.33 -3.45 -9.89
N LYS A 52 -23.96 -4.58 -9.28
CA LYS A 52 -22.72 -4.69 -8.51
C LYS A 52 -21.49 -4.45 -9.38
N GLY A 53 -21.43 -5.08 -10.55
CA GLY A 53 -20.34 -4.88 -11.50
C GLY A 53 -20.24 -3.45 -12.02
N LEU A 54 -21.39 -2.83 -12.31
CA LEU A 54 -21.44 -1.41 -12.67
C LEU A 54 -20.86 -0.53 -11.55
N GLY A 55 -21.20 -0.81 -10.29
CA GLY A 55 -20.63 -0.12 -9.13
C GLY A 55 -19.11 -0.28 -9.01
N GLU A 56 -18.60 -1.52 -9.16
CA GLU A 56 -17.16 -1.80 -9.17
C GLU A 56 -16.43 -1.00 -10.26
N TYR A 57 -16.98 -0.97 -11.48
CA TYR A 57 -16.40 -0.23 -12.60
C TYR A 57 -16.42 1.29 -12.37
N LEU A 58 -17.54 1.86 -11.92
CA LEU A 58 -17.65 3.28 -11.65
C LEU A 58 -16.73 3.72 -10.51
N LEU A 59 -16.53 2.86 -9.50
CA LEU A 59 -15.57 3.11 -8.42
C LEU A 59 -14.13 3.15 -8.96
N GLN A 60 -13.74 2.21 -9.84
CA GLN A 60 -12.41 2.22 -10.47
C GLN A 60 -12.17 3.49 -11.29
N VAL A 61 -13.18 3.94 -12.05
CA VAL A 61 -13.12 5.21 -12.79
C VAL A 61 -12.99 6.40 -11.83
N ALA A 62 -13.76 6.44 -10.74
CA ALA A 62 -13.68 7.49 -9.74
C ALA A 62 -12.28 7.57 -9.09
N ILE A 63 -11.70 6.44 -8.70
CA ILE A 63 -10.33 6.36 -8.15
C ILE A 63 -9.31 6.89 -9.16
N SER A 64 -9.45 6.53 -10.44
CA SER A 64 -8.54 6.99 -11.50
C SER A 64 -8.61 8.51 -11.72
N ILE A 65 -9.82 9.08 -11.68
CA ILE A 65 -10.03 10.54 -11.75
C ILE A 65 -9.42 11.23 -10.54
N ASP A 66 -9.57 10.65 -9.35
CA ASP A 66 -9.01 11.18 -8.10
C ASP A 66 -7.46 11.24 -8.17
N GLN A 67 -6.81 10.18 -8.67
CA GLN A 67 -5.36 10.15 -8.92
C GLN A 67 -4.89 11.20 -9.93
N LEU A 68 -5.60 11.31 -11.06
CA LEU A 68 -5.31 12.35 -12.05
C LEU A 68 -5.42 13.74 -11.41
N GLY A 69 -6.46 13.96 -10.61
CA GLY A 69 -6.66 15.19 -9.86
C GLY A 69 -5.50 15.50 -8.90
N ASN A 70 -4.99 14.49 -8.19
CA ASN A 70 -3.87 14.63 -7.26
C ASN A 70 -2.62 15.17 -7.97
N VAL A 71 -2.30 14.64 -9.15
CA VAL A 71 -1.18 15.12 -9.97
C VAL A 71 -1.45 16.50 -10.56
N LEU A 72 -2.61 16.67 -11.19
CA LEU A 72 -2.95 17.89 -11.93
C LEU A 72 -3.02 19.11 -11.01
N MET A 73 -3.59 18.95 -9.81
CA MET A 73 -3.83 20.04 -8.87
C MET A 73 -2.78 20.11 -7.75
N GLN A 74 -1.72 19.30 -7.79
CA GLN A 74 -0.76 19.14 -6.70
C GLN A 74 -0.27 20.46 -6.09
N HIS A 75 0.07 21.45 -6.92
CA HIS A 75 0.61 22.72 -6.46
C HIS A 75 -0.46 23.56 -5.75
N LEU A 76 -1.69 23.53 -6.27
CA LEU A 76 -2.83 24.23 -5.67
C LEU A 76 -3.25 23.59 -4.35
N LEU A 77 -3.38 22.26 -4.32
CA LEU A 77 -3.75 21.50 -3.12
C LEU A 77 -2.71 21.65 -2.00
N ASN A 78 -1.42 21.59 -2.34
CA ASN A 78 -0.34 21.80 -1.37
C ASN A 78 -0.36 23.20 -0.73
N VAL A 79 -0.83 24.23 -1.46
CA VAL A 79 -0.97 25.58 -0.92
C VAL A 79 -2.24 25.73 -0.09
N LEU A 80 -3.35 25.21 -0.58
CA LEU A 80 -4.66 25.48 0.02
C LEU A 80 -4.99 24.52 1.17
N TRP A 81 -4.58 23.24 1.11
CA TRP A 81 -5.10 22.17 1.97
C TRP A 81 -4.07 21.69 3.00
N MET A 82 -2.78 21.95 2.78
CA MET A 82 -1.67 21.46 3.61
C MET A 82 -0.96 22.62 4.34
N ARG A 83 -0.60 22.42 5.62
CA ARG A 83 0.29 23.29 6.39
C ARG A 83 1.76 22.91 6.17
N ARG A 84 2.69 23.84 6.45
CA ARG A 84 4.14 23.54 6.39
C ARG A 84 4.49 22.27 7.18
N GLY A 85 5.29 21.40 6.58
CA GLY A 85 5.68 20.10 7.15
C GLY A 85 4.60 19.01 7.08
N GLY A 86 3.57 19.18 6.25
CA GLY A 86 2.58 18.14 5.94
C GLY A 86 3.02 17.17 4.84
N TYR A 87 2.16 16.19 4.55
CA TYR A 87 2.36 15.21 3.50
C TYR A 87 1.97 15.81 2.13
N PRO A 88 2.87 15.88 1.14
CA PRO A 88 2.59 16.58 -0.10
C PRO A 88 1.60 15.83 -1.00
N PHE A 89 0.66 16.56 -1.60
CA PHE A 89 -0.15 16.12 -2.74
C PHE A 89 0.71 16.02 -4.00
N GLY A 90 0.31 15.18 -4.96
CA GLY A 90 0.96 15.04 -6.27
C GLY A 90 1.61 13.70 -6.58
N ASN A 91 1.48 12.72 -5.68
CA ASN A 91 1.89 11.36 -6.00
C ASN A 91 0.92 10.76 -7.03
N ARG A 92 1.42 10.44 -8.22
CA ARG A 92 0.62 9.89 -9.34
C ARG A 92 -0.01 8.54 -9.05
N ASP A 93 0.55 7.83 -8.06
CA ASP A 93 0.11 6.50 -7.68
C ASP A 93 -0.80 6.54 -6.42
N GLU A 94 -1.36 7.71 -6.09
CA GLU A 94 -2.16 7.97 -4.88
C GLU A 94 -3.32 8.95 -5.18
N THR A 95 -4.45 8.77 -4.49
CA THR A 95 -5.65 9.61 -4.64
C THR A 95 -5.56 10.92 -3.82
N ILE A 96 -6.37 11.95 -4.14
CA ILE A 96 -6.45 13.16 -3.31
C ILE A 96 -7.01 12.80 -1.93
N SER A 97 -8.03 11.95 -1.88
CA SER A 97 -8.67 11.45 -0.65
C SER A 97 -7.65 10.82 0.32
N SER A 98 -6.70 10.02 -0.19
CA SER A 98 -5.61 9.41 0.59
C SER A 98 -4.62 10.44 1.12
N ALA A 99 -4.11 11.34 0.26
CA ALA A 99 -3.19 12.40 0.66
C ALA A 99 -3.82 13.39 1.66
N LEU A 100 -5.13 13.66 1.54
CA LEU A 100 -5.92 14.41 2.50
C LEU A 100 -5.99 13.69 3.86
N GLY A 101 -6.25 12.37 3.84
CA GLY A 101 -6.26 11.51 5.02
C GLY A 101 -4.93 11.52 5.79
N ARG A 102 -3.79 11.35 5.09
CA ARG A 102 -2.46 11.43 5.72
C ARG A 102 -2.23 12.77 6.42
N ASN A 103 -2.68 13.87 5.81
CA ASN A 103 -2.60 15.18 6.46
C ASN A 103 -3.58 15.35 7.62
N LYS A 104 -4.73 14.67 7.61
CA LYS A 104 -5.67 14.62 8.74
C LYS A 104 -5.01 13.92 9.92
N GLU A 105 -4.44 12.74 9.70
CA GLU A 105 -3.72 11.95 10.70
C GLU A 105 -2.54 12.73 11.30
N LEU A 106 -1.75 13.38 10.46
CA LEU A 106 -0.63 14.22 10.90
C LEU A 106 -1.06 15.55 11.55
N SER A 107 -2.36 15.86 11.60
CA SER A 107 -2.89 17.16 12.04
C SER A 107 -2.31 18.36 11.26
N ARG A 108 -2.03 18.14 9.97
CA ARG A 108 -1.40 19.11 9.06
C ARG A 108 -2.37 19.74 8.04
N LEU A 109 -3.66 19.46 8.12
CA LEU A 109 -4.65 20.14 7.28
C LEU A 109 -4.82 21.63 7.61
N THR A 110 -5.04 22.45 6.58
CA THR A 110 -5.54 23.81 6.73
C THR A 110 -7.01 23.80 7.15
N VAL A 111 -7.58 24.99 7.42
CA VAL A 111 -9.03 25.11 7.69
C VAL A 111 -9.83 24.64 6.48
N PHE A 112 -9.39 25.01 5.28
CA PHE A 112 -10.06 24.60 4.04
C PHE A 112 -9.93 23.09 3.81
N GLY A 113 -8.74 22.51 4.01
CA GLY A 113 -8.55 21.06 3.93
C GLY A 113 -9.47 20.30 4.90
N ARG A 114 -9.63 20.76 6.15
CA ARG A 114 -10.59 20.19 7.11
C ARG A 114 -12.06 20.37 6.71
N ALA A 115 -12.39 21.42 5.95
CA ALA A 115 -13.75 21.60 5.46
C ALA A 115 -14.08 20.57 4.37
N ILE A 116 -13.15 20.32 3.45
CA ILE A 116 -13.30 19.28 2.43
C ILE A 116 -13.35 17.89 3.06
N ASP A 117 -12.47 17.60 4.00
CA ASP A 117 -12.47 16.34 4.74
C ASP A 117 -13.83 16.05 5.41
N ARG A 118 -14.42 17.06 6.07
CA ARG A 118 -15.77 16.94 6.65
C ARG A 118 -16.86 16.72 5.61
N LEU A 119 -16.73 17.32 4.41
CA LEU A 119 -17.69 17.09 3.33
C LEU A 119 -17.63 15.64 2.85
N LEU A 120 -16.44 15.05 2.74
CA LEU A 120 -16.27 13.65 2.37
C LEU A 120 -16.81 12.72 3.45
N ASP A 121 -16.57 13.04 4.73
CA ASP A 121 -17.10 12.26 5.86
C ASP A 121 -18.65 12.27 5.94
N LEU A 122 -19.33 13.25 5.31
CA LEU A 122 -20.79 13.24 5.18
C LEU A 122 -21.29 12.24 4.13
N ILE A 123 -20.49 11.95 3.11
CA ILE A 123 -20.82 10.99 2.05
C ILE A 123 -20.52 9.58 2.53
N ASP A 124 -19.35 9.39 3.16
CA ASP A 124 -18.85 8.12 3.64
C ASP A 124 -18.08 8.32 4.97
N PRO A 125 -18.52 7.72 6.09
CA PRO A 125 -17.89 7.97 7.38
C PRO A 125 -16.39 7.61 7.41
N ASN A 126 -15.54 8.55 7.85
CA ASN A 126 -14.08 8.44 7.86
C ASN A 126 -13.46 8.24 6.46
N HIS A 127 -14.12 8.75 5.41
CA HIS A 127 -13.73 8.53 4.02
C HIS A 127 -12.23 8.73 3.77
N SER A 128 -11.67 9.86 4.21
CA SER A 128 -10.26 10.20 3.96
C SER A 128 -9.28 9.28 4.70
N LEU A 129 -9.61 8.86 5.93
CA LEU A 129 -8.80 7.94 6.71
C LEU A 129 -8.85 6.53 6.10
N ASN A 130 -10.03 6.07 5.71
CA ASN A 130 -10.22 4.81 5.01
C ASN A 130 -9.49 4.81 3.66
N SER A 131 -9.32 5.99 3.05
CA SER A 131 -8.60 6.18 1.79
C SER A 131 -7.07 6.17 1.93
N ILE A 132 -6.50 6.31 3.13
CA ILE A 132 -5.03 6.24 3.35
C ILE A 132 -4.47 4.89 2.87
N ASP A 133 -5.25 3.82 3.03
CA ASP A 133 -4.90 2.46 2.66
C ASP A 133 -5.24 2.09 1.21
N TYR A 134 -5.91 2.97 0.45
CA TYR A 134 -6.15 2.77 -0.98
C TYR A 134 -4.86 3.03 -1.78
N TYR A 135 -3.92 2.10 -1.69
CA TYR A 135 -2.89 1.93 -2.71
C TYR A 135 -3.49 1.20 -3.92
N ILE A 136 -3.15 1.69 -5.11
CA ILE A 136 -3.52 1.16 -6.43
C ILE A 136 -3.46 -0.36 -6.41
N GLU A 137 -4.58 -0.99 -6.80
CA GLU A 137 -4.67 -2.43 -6.96
C GLU A 137 -3.40 -2.94 -7.66
N PRO A 138 -2.71 -3.94 -7.08
CA PRO A 138 -1.61 -4.60 -7.77
C PRO A 138 -2.02 -4.93 -9.21
N SER A 139 -1.19 -4.57 -10.18
CA SER A 139 -1.40 -4.95 -11.59
C SER A 139 -1.76 -6.44 -11.67
N PRO A 140 -2.67 -6.88 -12.57
CA PRO A 140 -2.97 -8.29 -12.75
C PRO A 140 -1.67 -9.08 -12.92
N GLY A 141 -1.31 -9.88 -11.92
CA GLY A 141 0.02 -10.52 -11.82
C GLY A 141 0.92 -10.03 -10.70
N THR A 142 0.45 -9.22 -9.73
CA THR A 142 1.23 -8.91 -8.52
C THR A 142 0.61 -9.58 -7.28
N VAL A 143 1.41 -10.34 -6.53
CA VAL A 143 1.04 -10.87 -5.22
C VAL A 143 1.40 -9.80 -4.19
N ASP A 144 0.38 -9.22 -3.57
CA ASP A 144 0.55 -8.16 -2.57
C ASP A 144 0.36 -8.73 -1.15
N ARG A 145 1.37 -8.51 -0.30
CA ARG A 145 1.43 -9.02 1.07
C ARG A 145 1.73 -7.91 2.06
N LEU A 146 1.17 -8.04 3.25
CA LEU A 146 1.52 -7.27 4.42
C LEU A 146 2.42 -8.10 5.33
N VAL A 147 3.42 -7.45 5.92
CA VAL A 147 4.39 -8.09 6.82
C VAL A 147 4.52 -7.25 8.08
N TRP A 148 4.52 -7.90 9.24
CA TRP A 148 4.85 -7.27 10.51
C TRP A 148 6.32 -7.54 10.86
N ILE A 149 7.08 -6.47 11.06
CA ILE A 149 8.47 -6.52 11.49
C ILE A 149 8.50 -6.32 12.99
N HIS A 150 8.87 -7.37 13.71
CA HIS A 150 9.05 -7.31 15.15
C HIS A 150 10.44 -7.81 15.54
N ILE A 151 11.19 -6.95 16.23
CA ILE A 151 12.57 -7.21 16.64
C ILE A 151 12.66 -7.08 18.15
N ARG A 152 13.26 -8.08 18.79
CA ARG A 152 13.53 -8.10 20.23
C ARG A 152 14.97 -8.46 20.46
N GLN A 153 15.71 -7.60 21.16
CA GLN A 153 17.12 -7.83 21.50
C GLN A 153 17.98 -8.19 20.27
N GLY A 154 17.78 -7.48 19.16
CA GLY A 154 18.51 -7.70 17.91
C GLY A 154 18.13 -8.98 17.15
N LYS A 155 17.04 -9.67 17.54
CA LYS A 155 16.52 -10.86 16.86
C LYS A 155 15.16 -10.58 16.23
N LEU A 156 14.97 -11.08 15.01
CA LEU A 156 13.75 -10.97 14.22
C LEU A 156 12.76 -12.08 14.59
N LEU A 157 11.50 -11.72 14.83
CA LEU A 157 10.43 -12.70 15.00
C LEU A 157 10.04 -13.33 13.67
N THR A 158 10.00 -14.66 13.63
CA THR A 158 9.64 -15.46 12.47
C THR A 158 8.73 -16.61 12.85
N LEU A 159 8.03 -17.15 11.86
CA LEU A 159 7.07 -18.22 12.00
C LEU A 159 7.52 -19.44 11.23
N LYS A 160 7.39 -20.60 11.87
CA LYS A 160 7.47 -21.90 11.21
C LYS A 160 6.04 -22.38 10.96
N PHE A 161 5.64 -22.47 9.70
CA PHE A 161 4.35 -23.02 9.31
C PHE A 161 4.44 -24.54 9.13
N LYS A 162 3.30 -25.23 9.23
CA LYS A 162 3.24 -26.70 9.05
C LYS A 162 3.33 -27.11 7.59
N GLU A 163 2.93 -26.22 6.70
CA GLU A 163 2.74 -26.47 5.27
C GLU A 163 4.03 -26.34 4.45
N HIS A 164 5.06 -25.66 4.97
CA HIS A 164 6.31 -25.41 4.25
C HIS A 164 7.56 -25.44 5.15
N GLU A 165 8.70 -25.79 4.54
CA GLU A 165 9.96 -25.98 5.27
C GLU A 165 10.64 -24.66 5.69
N GLU A 166 10.48 -23.60 4.92
CA GLU A 166 11.11 -22.30 5.18
C GLU A 166 10.44 -21.55 6.34
N LEU A 167 11.20 -20.70 7.04
CA LEU A 167 10.64 -19.74 7.99
C LEU A 167 10.11 -18.51 7.24
N ASP A 168 8.97 -17.98 7.64
CA ASP A 168 8.42 -16.76 7.05
C ASP A 168 8.22 -15.68 8.13
N LEU A 169 8.05 -14.44 7.68
CA LEU A 169 7.71 -13.33 8.57
C LEU A 169 6.19 -13.30 8.82
N PRO A 170 5.74 -12.88 10.02
CA PRO A 170 4.31 -12.74 10.30
C PRO A 170 3.63 -11.82 9.30
N GLY A 171 2.45 -12.23 8.85
CA GLY A 171 1.67 -11.51 7.85
C GLY A 171 1.28 -12.39 6.66
N GLY A 172 0.61 -11.79 5.68
CA GLY A 172 -0.10 -12.54 4.66
C GLY A 172 -0.56 -11.70 3.49
N ARG A 173 -1.36 -12.31 2.61
CA ARG A 173 -1.92 -11.60 1.45
C ARG A 173 -2.83 -10.47 1.89
N ARG A 174 -2.69 -9.30 1.27
CA ARG A 174 -3.59 -8.17 1.49
C ARG A 174 -4.98 -8.52 0.95
N ILE A 175 -6.02 -8.31 1.75
CA ILE A 175 -7.42 -8.34 1.28
C ILE A 175 -7.75 -6.93 0.77
N PRO A 176 -8.00 -6.73 -0.54
CA PRO A 176 -8.12 -5.39 -1.13
C PRO A 176 -9.25 -4.53 -0.54
N SER A 177 -10.31 -5.14 -0.01
CA SER A 177 -11.45 -4.44 0.58
C SER A 177 -11.26 -4.03 2.05
N ARG A 178 -10.05 -4.17 2.59
CA ARG A 178 -9.74 -3.94 4.01
C ARG A 178 -8.47 -3.09 4.14
N SER A 179 -8.44 -2.18 5.11
CA SER A 179 -7.26 -1.38 5.44
C SER A 179 -6.06 -2.24 5.82
N ASP A 180 -4.83 -1.72 5.68
CA ASP A 180 -3.63 -2.45 6.11
C ASP A 180 -3.65 -2.73 7.60
N ALA A 181 -4.06 -1.74 8.40
CA ALA A 181 -4.21 -1.90 9.83
C ALA A 181 -5.18 -3.04 10.19
N ALA A 182 -6.35 -3.10 9.56
CA ALA A 182 -7.31 -4.15 9.83
C ALA A 182 -6.87 -5.52 9.27
N ASN A 183 -6.16 -5.55 8.14
CA ASN A 183 -5.54 -6.77 7.63
C ASN A 183 -4.50 -7.30 8.62
N LEU A 184 -3.54 -6.47 9.03
CA LEU A 184 -2.48 -6.85 9.95
C LEU A 184 -3.02 -7.25 11.32
N LYS A 185 -4.02 -6.55 11.86
CA LYS A 185 -4.69 -6.97 13.09
C LYS A 185 -5.19 -8.40 13.00
N ASN A 186 -5.98 -8.68 11.96
CA ASN A 186 -6.54 -10.00 11.78
C ASN A 186 -5.47 -11.08 11.56
N LEU A 187 -4.41 -10.76 10.81
CA LEU A 187 -3.29 -11.68 10.58
C LEU A 187 -2.54 -11.99 11.87
N LEU A 188 -2.20 -10.98 12.68
CA LEU A 188 -1.48 -11.17 13.94
C LEU A 188 -2.32 -11.89 15.01
N GLU A 189 -3.62 -11.64 15.07
CA GLU A 189 -4.54 -12.40 15.92
C GLU A 189 -4.59 -13.87 15.49
N LEU A 190 -4.64 -14.14 14.18
CA LEU A 190 -4.72 -15.50 13.62
C LEU A 190 -3.41 -16.28 13.63
N GLU A 191 -2.25 -15.63 13.63
CA GLU A 191 -0.96 -16.32 13.58
C GLU A 191 -0.33 -16.42 14.97
N LEU A 192 -0.52 -15.39 15.80
CA LEU A 192 0.24 -15.18 17.03
C LEU A 192 -0.62 -14.95 18.27
N GLY A 193 -1.95 -14.83 18.11
CA GLY A 193 -2.86 -14.58 19.24
C GLY A 193 -2.69 -13.20 19.88
N VAL A 194 -2.04 -12.25 19.19
CA VAL A 194 -1.75 -10.91 19.73
C VAL A 194 -2.56 -9.83 19.03
N GLU A 195 -2.86 -8.75 19.76
CA GLU A 195 -3.55 -7.58 19.23
C GLU A 195 -2.55 -6.43 19.00
N PRO A 196 -2.33 -5.96 17.76
CA PRO A 196 -1.48 -4.80 17.53
C PRO A 196 -2.10 -3.52 18.09
N VAL A 197 -1.24 -2.67 18.64
CA VAL A 197 -1.59 -1.35 19.17
C VAL A 197 -1.66 -0.37 18.00
N MET A 198 -2.87 -0.09 17.51
CA MET A 198 -3.10 0.62 16.24
C MET A 198 -2.43 2.00 16.13
N ASN A 199 -2.36 2.76 17.22
CA ASN A 199 -1.72 4.08 17.23
C ASN A 199 -0.17 4.01 17.23
N SER A 200 0.41 2.81 17.36
CA SER A 200 1.85 2.57 17.19
C SER A 200 2.20 1.99 15.81
N LEU A 201 1.18 1.62 15.01
CA LEU A 201 1.38 1.05 13.69
C LEU A 201 2.09 2.06 12.80
N THR A 202 3.30 1.72 12.40
CA THR A 202 4.17 2.59 11.63
C THR A 202 4.62 1.86 10.39
N TYR A 203 4.45 2.51 9.23
CA TYR A 203 5.02 2.02 7.99
C TYR A 203 6.54 1.91 8.11
N PHE A 204 7.08 0.74 7.76
CA PHE A 204 8.52 0.48 7.80
C PHE A 204 9.14 0.61 6.42
N HIS A 205 8.75 -0.25 5.47
CA HIS A 205 9.29 -0.27 4.12
C HIS A 205 8.42 -1.11 3.17
N THR A 206 8.61 -0.96 1.86
CA THR A 206 7.98 -1.84 0.86
C THR A 206 9.07 -2.48 0.01
N PHE A 207 9.05 -3.81 -0.07
CA PHE A 207 9.96 -4.60 -0.90
C PHE A 207 9.18 -5.09 -2.11
N GLU A 208 9.78 -4.98 -3.29
CA GLU A 208 9.24 -5.53 -4.53
C GLU A 208 10.30 -6.41 -5.17
N ASP A 209 9.94 -7.65 -5.49
CA ASP A 209 10.81 -8.57 -6.20
C ASP A 209 10.03 -9.30 -7.30
N SER A 210 10.71 -9.66 -8.38
CA SER A 210 10.14 -10.58 -9.36
C SER A 210 10.15 -11.97 -8.72
N ALA A 211 8.98 -12.59 -8.52
CA ALA A 211 8.91 -13.87 -7.81
C ALA A 211 9.62 -14.95 -8.65
N GLU A 212 10.91 -15.19 -8.38
CA GLU A 212 11.79 -16.01 -9.21
C GLU A 212 11.40 -17.50 -9.29
N LYS A 213 10.34 -17.95 -8.61
CA LYS A 213 9.89 -19.35 -8.61
C LYS A 213 8.37 -19.58 -8.60
N VAL A 214 7.56 -18.57 -8.93
CA VAL A 214 6.12 -18.80 -9.16
C VAL A 214 5.86 -18.55 -10.63
N SER A 215 5.49 -19.63 -11.33
CA SER A 215 5.08 -19.64 -12.73
C SER A 215 4.36 -18.35 -13.14
N SER A 216 4.78 -17.77 -14.27
CA SER A 216 4.20 -16.59 -14.94
C SER A 216 4.42 -15.22 -14.27
N GLY A 217 5.56 -14.57 -14.56
CA GLY A 217 5.70 -13.10 -14.55
C GLY A 217 5.19 -12.33 -13.33
N THR A 218 5.10 -12.98 -12.16
CA THR A 218 4.36 -12.46 -11.02
C THR A 218 5.30 -11.61 -10.16
N THR A 219 4.95 -10.36 -9.91
CA THR A 219 5.71 -9.49 -8.99
C THR A 219 5.23 -9.73 -7.56
N LEU A 220 6.13 -9.94 -6.60
CA LEU A 220 5.81 -10.00 -5.19
C LEU A 220 6.05 -8.61 -4.58
N ARG A 221 5.01 -8.01 -3.99
CA ARG A 221 5.10 -6.78 -3.20
C ARG A 221 4.86 -7.12 -1.73
N GLN A 222 5.77 -6.72 -0.87
CA GLN A 222 5.67 -6.88 0.58
C GLN A 222 5.72 -5.52 1.27
N THR A 223 4.58 -5.05 1.78
CA THR A 223 4.47 -3.82 2.58
C THR A 223 4.65 -4.15 4.05
N CYS A 224 5.74 -3.64 4.63
CA CYS A 224 6.18 -3.96 5.98
C CYS A 224 5.80 -2.85 6.96
N TYR A 225 5.33 -3.25 8.14
CA TYR A 225 4.95 -2.36 9.24
C TYR A 225 5.59 -2.81 10.55
N THR A 226 5.84 -1.86 11.46
CA THR A 226 6.14 -2.14 12.87
C THR A 226 4.96 -1.71 13.72
N ALA A 227 4.74 -2.39 14.85
CA ALA A 227 3.73 -1.99 15.84
C ALA A 227 4.09 -2.61 17.18
N ASP A 228 3.74 -1.91 18.26
CA ASP A 228 3.58 -2.53 19.58
C ASP A 228 2.36 -3.44 19.59
N TYR A 229 2.27 -4.35 20.57
CA TYR A 229 1.18 -5.30 20.68
C TYR A 229 0.77 -5.54 22.14
N LYS A 230 -0.42 -6.10 22.32
CA LYS A 230 -0.96 -6.59 23.59
C LYS A 230 -1.15 -8.11 23.52
N GLY A 231 -1.03 -8.75 24.69
CA GLY A 231 -1.09 -10.20 24.84
C GLY A 231 0.28 -10.85 24.78
N ASP A 232 0.29 -12.17 24.88
CA ASP A 232 1.50 -12.99 24.79
C ASP A 232 1.57 -13.67 23.43
N ILE A 233 2.75 -13.62 22.81
CA ILE A 233 2.99 -14.27 21.53
C ILE A 233 2.89 -15.79 21.72
N GLN A 234 1.87 -16.39 21.10
CA GLN A 234 1.66 -17.83 21.09
C GLN A 234 1.37 -18.30 19.67
N PRO A 235 2.02 -19.39 19.19
CA PRO A 235 1.71 -19.93 17.88
C PRO A 235 0.24 -20.38 17.85
N HIS A 236 -0.55 -19.79 16.95
CA HIS A 236 -1.90 -20.25 16.67
C HIS A 236 -1.85 -21.64 15.98
N PRO A 237 -2.92 -22.47 15.99
CA PRO A 237 -2.88 -23.83 15.40
C PRO A 237 -2.33 -24.00 13.97
N SER A 238 -2.35 -22.95 13.14
CA SER A 238 -1.75 -22.92 11.79
C SER A 238 -0.22 -22.72 11.80
N VAL A 239 0.33 -22.18 12.88
CA VAL A 239 1.76 -21.97 13.08
C VAL A 239 2.32 -23.09 13.95
N GLN A 240 3.38 -23.75 13.49
CA GLN A 240 4.06 -24.81 14.24
C GLN A 240 4.86 -24.24 15.42
N SER A 241 5.62 -23.19 15.19
CA SER A 241 6.40 -22.53 16.24
C SER A 241 6.79 -21.10 15.87
N VAL A 242 7.09 -20.30 16.90
CA VAL A 242 7.68 -18.97 16.78
C VAL A 242 9.19 -19.09 17.01
N ILE A 243 9.98 -18.50 16.12
CA ILE A 243 11.44 -18.55 16.17
C ILE A 243 12.00 -17.13 16.13
N TRP A 244 13.06 -16.88 16.91
CA TRP A 244 13.75 -15.59 16.94
C TRP A 244 15.11 -15.72 16.27
N LEU A 245 15.28 -15.12 15.09
CA LEU A 245 16.50 -15.24 14.29
C LEU A 245 17.44 -14.06 14.50
N GLY A 246 18.71 -14.35 14.78
CA GLY A 246 19.80 -13.38 14.64
C GLY A 246 20.31 -13.29 13.20
N LYS A 247 21.31 -12.43 12.95
CA LYS A 247 21.86 -12.23 11.59
C LYS A 247 22.42 -13.50 10.95
N GLU A 248 22.93 -14.44 11.75
CA GLU A 248 23.61 -15.65 11.28
C GLU A 248 22.64 -16.72 10.78
N GLU A 249 21.36 -16.59 11.13
CA GLU A 249 20.34 -17.59 10.84
C GLU A 249 19.35 -17.16 9.74
N LEU A 250 19.60 -16.01 9.11
CA LEU A 250 18.71 -15.46 8.08
C LEU A 250 18.55 -16.39 6.88
N GLU A 251 19.52 -17.27 6.59
CA GLU A 251 19.41 -18.25 5.51
C GLU A 251 18.29 -19.29 5.70
N LYS A 252 17.71 -19.38 6.91
CA LYS A 252 16.54 -20.23 7.19
C LYS A 252 15.21 -19.59 6.75
N LEU A 253 15.21 -18.29 6.44
CA LEU A 253 14.04 -17.58 5.95
C LEU A 253 13.72 -17.93 4.50
N SER A 254 12.46 -17.74 4.14
CA SER A 254 11.99 -17.72 2.76
C SER A 254 12.85 -16.77 1.92
N VAL A 255 12.95 -17.04 0.61
CA VAL A 255 13.74 -16.21 -0.32
C VAL A 255 13.39 -14.72 -0.16
N SER A 256 12.11 -14.39 -0.10
CA SER A 256 11.65 -13.01 0.06
C SER A 256 11.88 -12.48 1.49
N GLY A 257 11.76 -13.33 2.51
CA GLY A 257 12.12 -13.00 3.89
C GLY A 257 13.60 -12.66 4.07
N ARG A 258 14.50 -13.32 3.33
CA ARG A 258 15.95 -13.05 3.36
C ARG A 258 16.28 -11.63 2.91
N VAL A 259 15.61 -11.14 1.86
CA VAL A 259 15.79 -9.75 1.38
C VAL A 259 15.51 -8.76 2.51
N ILE A 260 14.41 -8.97 3.24
CA ILE A 260 14.02 -8.14 4.39
C ILE A 260 15.03 -8.30 5.52
N GLY A 261 15.42 -9.53 5.87
CA GLY A 261 16.40 -9.81 6.91
C GLY A 261 17.75 -9.12 6.67
N HIS A 262 18.32 -9.25 5.48
CA HIS A 262 19.57 -8.57 5.12
C HIS A 262 19.44 -7.06 5.13
N PHE A 263 18.29 -6.52 4.71
CA PHE A 263 18.01 -5.09 4.85
C PHE A 263 18.07 -4.67 6.32
N LEU A 264 17.43 -5.40 7.23
CA LEU A 264 17.45 -5.09 8.67
C LEU A 264 18.86 -5.15 9.27
N VAL A 265 19.70 -6.11 8.84
CA VAL A 265 21.13 -6.16 9.22
C VAL A 265 21.87 -4.91 8.72
N SER A 266 21.62 -4.49 7.48
CA SER A 266 22.26 -3.29 6.92
C SER A 266 21.90 -1.99 7.66
N GLN A 267 20.74 -1.98 8.33
CA GLN A 267 20.28 -0.87 9.19
C GLN A 267 20.80 -0.98 10.63
N GLY A 268 21.54 -2.05 10.96
CA GLY A 268 22.01 -2.32 12.33
C GLY A 268 20.91 -2.73 13.30
N LEU A 269 19.75 -3.18 12.78
CA LEU A 269 18.60 -3.57 13.60
C LEU A 269 18.67 -5.04 14.06
N LEU A 270 19.42 -5.88 13.33
CA LEU A 270 19.67 -7.27 13.69
C LEU A 270 21.15 -7.48 14.00
N THR A 271 21.43 -8.23 15.08
CA THR A 271 22.78 -8.47 15.60
C THR A 271 23.22 -9.91 15.50
#